data_AF-A0A653MC97-F1
#
_entry.id   AF-A0A653MC97-F1
#
_cell.length_a   1.000
_cell.length_b   1.000
_cell.length_c   1.000
_cell.angle_alpha   90.00
_cell.angle_beta   90.00
_cell.angle_gamma   90.00
#
_symmetry.space_group_name_H-M   'P 1'
#
loop_
_entity.id
_entity.type
_entity.pdbx_description
1 polymer ?
#
loop_
_entity_poly.entity_id
_entity_poly.type
_entity_poly.pdbx_seq_one_letter_code
_entity_poly.pdbx_strand_id
1 'polypeptide(L)'
;MYQYITGIIQHYNHKVLAINGVEDHIHIFIGMRPTQSVSDLLQDIKGSSSKWINEKQFLKAKFEWQSGYGAFSYSKSHVENVINYIAKHEEHHKKESFQEEYLKLLKEFAIDYNEAYLFQDLQ
;
A
#
# COMPACT_ATOMS: atom_id res chain seq x y z
N MET A 1 13.34 0.58 -0.21
CA MET A 1 12.10 1.27 -0.61
C MET A 1 11.34 1.87 0.57
N TYR A 2 11.10 1.11 1.65
CA TYR A 2 10.28 1.56 2.80
C TYR A 2 10.76 2.85 3.47
N GLN A 3 12.07 3.02 3.64
CA GLN A 3 12.64 4.27 4.18
C GLN A 3 12.39 5.48 3.26
N TYR A 4 12.42 5.27 1.94
CA TYR A 4 12.15 6.33 0.97
C TYR A 4 10.68 6.78 1.04
N ILE A 5 9.76 5.81 1.07
CA ILE A 5 8.31 6.08 1.25
C ILE A 5 8.04 6.74 2.61
N THR A 6 8.71 6.31 3.67
CA THR A 6 8.64 6.94 5.00
C THR A 6 9.01 8.41 4.91
N GLY A 7 10.08 8.74 4.17
CA GLY A 7 10.51 10.12 3.93
C GLY A 7 9.44 10.96 3.23
N ILE A 8 8.77 10.42 2.21
CA ILE A 8 7.68 11.11 1.49
C ILE A 8 6.51 11.39 2.46
N ILE A 9 6.08 10.39 3.22
CA ILE A 9 4.95 10.53 4.16
C ILE A 9 5.27 11.56 5.26
N GLN A 10 6.49 11.51 5.80
CA GLN A 10 6.94 12.45 6.83
C GLN A 10 7.17 13.87 6.30
N HIS A 11 7.55 14.03 5.02
CA HIS A 11 7.65 15.33 4.36
C HIS A 11 6.32 16.09 4.39
N TYR A 12 5.19 15.37 4.20
CA TYR A 12 3.84 15.92 4.33
C TYR A 12 3.30 15.91 5.77
N ASN A 13 4.17 15.74 6.77
CA ASN A 13 3.86 15.74 8.19
C ASN A 13 2.86 14.66 8.64
N HIS A 14 2.61 13.64 7.83
CA HIS A 14 1.83 12.47 8.23
C HIS A 14 2.66 11.55 9.13
N LYS A 15 1.97 10.73 9.94
CA LYS A 15 2.63 9.77 10.83
C LYS A 15 2.63 8.39 10.17
N VAL A 16 3.81 7.82 9.95
CA VAL A 16 3.92 6.39 9.59
C VAL A 16 3.72 5.55 10.86
N LEU A 17 2.79 4.60 10.82
CA LEU A 17 2.52 3.66 11.91
C LEU A 17 3.15 2.29 11.63
N ALA A 18 3.01 1.80 10.39
CA ALA A 18 3.67 0.59 9.92
C ALA A 18 3.83 0.64 8.40
N ILE A 19 4.92 0.07 7.89
CA ILE A 19 5.12 -0.21 6.47
C ILE A 19 5.75 -1.59 6.36
N ASN A 20 5.18 -2.45 5.54
CA ASN A 20 5.77 -3.72 5.15
C ASN A 20 5.21 -4.17 3.80
N GLY A 21 5.81 -5.15 3.17
CA GLY A 21 5.39 -5.63 1.86
C GLY A 21 6.11 -6.90 1.47
N VAL A 22 5.65 -7.49 0.37
CA VAL A 22 6.22 -8.66 -0.28
C VAL A 22 6.59 -8.29 -1.72
N GLU A 23 6.97 -9.28 -2.53
CA GLU A 23 7.52 -9.05 -3.88
C GLU A 23 6.54 -8.33 -4.82
N ASP A 24 5.23 -8.50 -4.64
CA ASP A 24 4.20 -8.01 -5.57
C ASP A 24 3.36 -6.82 -5.04
N HIS A 25 3.37 -6.52 -3.73
CA HIS A 25 2.67 -5.35 -3.18
C HIS A 25 3.19 -4.90 -1.80
N ILE A 26 2.73 -3.73 -1.37
CA ILE A 26 3.11 -3.08 -0.11
C ILE A 26 1.87 -2.63 0.67
N HIS A 27 1.92 -2.78 2.00
CA HIS A 27 0.98 -2.22 2.95
C HIS A 27 1.59 -1.03 3.68
N ILE A 28 0.82 0.05 3.77
CA ILE A 28 1.23 1.29 4.43
C ILE A 28 0.11 1.69 5.38
N PHE A 29 0.39 1.71 6.68
CA PHE A 29 -0.53 2.22 7.69
C PHE A 29 -0.05 3.56 8.23
N ILE A 30 -0.90 4.58 8.09
CA ILE A 30 -0.58 5.96 8.40
C ILE A 30 -1.63 6.62 9.29
N GLY A 31 -1.17 7.48 10.19
CA GLY A 31 -1.97 8.54 10.78
C GLY A 31 -1.92 9.76 9.87
N MET A 32 -2.95 9.93 9.03
CA MET A 32 -3.02 11.00 8.04
C MET A 32 -3.54 12.31 8.65
N ARG A 33 -2.96 13.44 8.21
CA ARG A 33 -3.46 14.79 8.53
C ARG A 33 -4.50 15.20 7.49
N PRO A 34 -5.51 16.04 7.84
CA PRO A 34 -6.57 16.44 6.92
C PRO A 34 -6.12 17.47 5.86
N THR A 35 -4.81 17.68 5.68
CA THR A 35 -4.22 18.69 4.80
C THR A 35 -3.95 18.19 3.39
N GLN A 36 -4.12 16.89 3.14
CA GLN A 36 -3.86 16.23 1.85
C GLN A 36 -4.92 15.16 1.62
N SER A 37 -5.29 14.90 0.37
CA SER A 37 -6.16 13.78 0.02
C SER A 37 -5.37 12.46 -0.07
N VAL A 38 -6.05 11.33 0.10
CA VAL A 38 -5.40 10.00 -0.02
C VAL A 38 -4.85 9.79 -1.44
N SER A 39 -5.58 10.25 -2.45
CA SER A 39 -5.17 10.16 -3.85
C SER A 39 -3.89 10.95 -4.13
N ASP A 40 -3.77 12.17 -3.61
CA ASP A 40 -2.58 13.00 -3.82
C ASP A 40 -1.35 12.36 -3.14
N LEU A 41 -1.51 11.88 -1.90
CA LEU A 41 -0.42 11.23 -1.19
C LEU A 41 0.06 9.96 -1.91
N LEU A 42 -0.86 9.15 -2.44
CA LEU A 42 -0.49 7.94 -3.17
C LEU A 42 0.09 8.25 -4.55
N GLN A 43 -0.34 9.31 -5.22
CA GLN A 43 0.31 9.80 -6.42
C GLN A 43 1.77 10.16 -6.14
N ASP A 44 2.04 10.87 -5.04
CA ASP A 44 3.40 11.24 -4.65
C ASP A 44 4.25 10.02 -4.27
N ILE A 45 3.69 9.11 -3.47
CA ILE A 45 4.37 7.87 -3.07
C ILE A 45 4.72 7.04 -4.30
N LYS A 46 3.74 6.75 -5.17
CA LYS A 46 3.93 5.89 -6.35
C LYS A 46 4.83 6.55 -7.38
N GLY A 47 4.58 7.82 -7.70
CA GLY A 47 5.35 8.57 -8.69
C GLY A 47 6.81 8.76 -8.27
N SER A 48 7.04 9.25 -7.05
CA SER A 48 8.40 9.53 -6.57
C SER A 48 9.22 8.26 -6.36
N SER A 49 8.61 7.20 -5.80
CA SER A 49 9.32 5.92 -5.61
C SER A 49 9.66 5.25 -6.93
N SER A 50 8.74 5.24 -7.91
CA SER A 50 9.03 4.72 -9.25
C SER A 50 10.14 5.51 -9.94
N LYS A 51 10.08 6.84 -9.87
CA LYS A 51 11.14 7.70 -10.43
C LYS A 51 12.48 7.39 -9.79
N TRP A 52 12.54 7.34 -8.46
CA TRP A 52 13.77 7.06 -7.72
C TRP A 52 14.36 5.68 -8.05
N ILE A 53 13.55 4.62 -8.11
CA ILE A 53 14.02 3.26 -8.45
C ILE A 53 14.59 3.21 -9.87
N ASN A 54 13.90 3.83 -10.83
CA ASN A 54 14.32 3.85 -12.23
C ASN A 54 15.58 4.70 -12.45
N GLU A 55 15.66 5.89 -11.85
CA GLU A 55 16.83 6.77 -11.95
C GLU A 55 18.08 6.15 -11.30
N LYS A 56 17.90 5.38 -10.23
CA LYS A 56 18.98 4.64 -9.58
C LYS A 56 19.32 3.32 -10.26
N GLN A 57 18.55 2.91 -11.27
CA GLN A 57 18.72 1.66 -12.01
C GLN A 57 18.85 0.44 -11.08
N PHE A 58 18.05 0.40 -10.00
CA PHE A 58 18.09 -0.72 -9.06
C PHE A 58 17.59 -2.02 -9.70
N LEU A 59 16.76 -1.92 -10.74
CA LEU A 59 16.24 -3.04 -11.50
C LEU A 59 16.71 -2.94 -12.96
N LYS A 60 16.86 -4.10 -13.62
CA LYS A 60 17.17 -4.17 -15.06
C LYS A 60 15.99 -3.75 -15.93
N ALA A 61 14.78 -3.85 -15.40
CA ALA A 61 13.54 -3.45 -16.04
C ALA A 61 13.03 -2.13 -15.45
N LYS A 62 12.18 -1.44 -16.21
CA LYS A 62 11.47 -0.26 -15.71
C LYS A 62 10.52 -0.70 -14.60
N PHE A 63 10.66 -0.08 -13.43
CA PHE A 63 9.74 -0.27 -12.32
C PHE A 63 8.52 0.63 -12.49
N GLU A 64 7.34 0.07 -12.28
CA GLU A 64 6.10 0.82 -12.17
C GLU A 64 5.14 0.16 -11.18
N TRP A 65 4.29 0.98 -10.58
CA TRP A 65 3.18 0.52 -9.76
C TRP A 65 1.95 0.30 -10.63
N GLN A 66 1.09 -0.65 -10.26
CA GLN A 66 -0.27 -0.76 -10.80
C GLN A 66 -1.01 0.59 -10.75
N SER A 67 -2.01 0.81 -11.61
CA SER A 67 -2.71 2.12 -11.67
C SER A 67 -3.49 2.41 -10.39
N GLY A 68 -4.19 1.40 -9.85
CA GLY A 68 -5.07 1.50 -8.69
C GLY A 68 -4.37 1.47 -7.33
N TYR A 69 -5.18 1.56 -6.28
CA TYR A 69 -4.82 1.35 -4.88
C TYR A 69 -6.06 1.02 -4.04
N GLY A 70 -5.86 0.30 -2.93
CA GLY A 70 -6.87 0.14 -1.88
C GLY A 70 -6.61 1.09 -0.72
N ALA A 71 -7.67 1.68 -0.16
CA ALA A 71 -7.58 2.55 1.02
C ALA A 71 -8.72 2.24 1.99
N PHE A 72 -8.34 1.86 3.22
CA PHE A 72 -9.27 1.40 4.25
C PHE A 72 -9.01 2.17 5.55
N SER A 73 -10.08 2.62 6.21
CA SER A 73 -9.98 3.44 7.43
C SER A 73 -10.20 2.59 8.68
N TYR A 74 -9.35 2.79 9.70
CA TYR A 74 -9.42 2.06 10.96
C TYR A 74 -9.63 3.00 12.14
N SER A 75 -10.37 2.56 13.15
CA SER A 75 -10.54 3.27 14.41
C SER A 75 -9.28 3.18 15.28
N LYS A 76 -9.16 4.06 16.28
CA LYS A 76 -8.02 4.10 17.20
C LYS A 76 -7.80 2.77 17.94
N SER A 77 -8.88 2.06 18.28
CA SER A 77 -8.81 0.76 18.98
C SER A 77 -8.22 -0.36 18.13
N HIS A 78 -8.22 -0.23 16.80
CA HIS A 78 -7.68 -1.24 15.90
C HIS A 78 -6.20 -1.04 15.58
N VAL A 79 -5.57 0.06 16.03
CA VAL A 79 -4.21 0.43 15.63
C VAL A 79 -3.20 -0.68 15.91
N GLU A 80 -3.21 -1.29 17.10
CA GLU A 80 -2.26 -2.36 17.43
C GLU A 80 -2.48 -3.60 16.56
N ASN A 81 -3.75 -3.96 16.29
CA ASN A 81 -4.08 -5.10 15.45
C ASN A 81 -3.60 -4.91 14.01
N VAL A 82 -3.79 -3.70 13.44
CA VAL A 82 -3.35 -3.38 12.08
C VAL A 82 -1.82 -3.34 11.98
N ILE A 83 -1.13 -2.79 12.98
CA ILE A 83 0.34 -2.83 13.03
C ILE A 83 0.83 -4.29 13.05
N ASN A 84 0.23 -5.14 13.89
CA ASN A 84 0.60 -6.55 14.00
C ASN A 84 0.31 -7.34 12.71
N TYR A 85 -0.79 -7.01 12.02
CA TYR A 85 -1.13 -7.58 10.73
C TYR A 85 -0.02 -7.29 9.70
N ILE A 86 0.34 -6.01 9.53
CA ILE A 86 1.39 -5.58 8.60
C ILE A 86 2.77 -6.14 8.98
N ALA A 87 3.06 -6.28 10.27
CA ALA A 87 4.33 -6.85 10.72
C ALA A 87 4.50 -8.34 10.33
N LYS A 88 3.40 -9.10 10.25
CA LYS A 88 3.41 -10.55 9.94
C LYS A 88 3.18 -10.86 8.46
N HIS A 89 3.19 -9.83 7.61
CA HIS A 89 2.74 -9.92 6.22
C HIS A 89 3.43 -11.00 5.40
N GLU A 90 4.76 -11.12 5.54
CA GLU A 90 5.55 -12.15 4.85
C GLU A 90 5.13 -13.59 5.21
N GLU A 91 4.61 -13.83 6.42
CA GLU A 91 4.13 -15.15 6.84
C GLU A 91 2.75 -15.46 6.26
N HIS A 92 1.88 -14.46 6.15
CA HIS A 92 0.55 -14.59 5.56
C HIS A 92 0.65 -14.91 4.07
N HIS A 93 1.57 -14.27 3.34
CA HIS A 93 1.75 -14.52 1.90
C HIS A 93 2.41 -15.85 1.53
N LYS A 94 2.84 -16.65 2.51
CA LYS A 94 3.17 -18.06 2.25
C LYS A 94 1.91 -18.91 1.98
N LYS A 95 0.72 -18.41 2.28
CA LYS A 95 -0.55 -19.16 2.22
C LYS A 95 -1.71 -18.41 1.57
N GLU A 96 -1.64 -17.09 1.45
CA GLU A 96 -2.69 -16.22 0.89
C GLU A 96 -2.07 -15.35 -0.21
N SER A 97 -2.70 -15.30 -1.38
CA SER A 97 -2.26 -14.44 -2.48
C SER A 97 -2.73 -12.99 -2.29
N PHE A 98 -2.11 -12.03 -3.00
CA PHE A 98 -2.59 -10.65 -3.03
C PHE A 98 -4.08 -10.56 -3.42
N GLN A 99 -4.53 -11.35 -4.39
CA GLN A 99 -5.92 -11.33 -4.85
C GLN A 99 -6.90 -11.77 -3.76
N GLU A 100 -6.59 -12.86 -3.05
CA GLU A 100 -7.40 -13.37 -1.94
C GLU A 100 -7.45 -12.36 -0.79
N GLU A 101 -6.30 -11.80 -0.43
CA GLU A 101 -6.19 -10.76 0.60
C GLU A 101 -7.03 -9.53 0.24
N TYR A 102 -6.89 -9.03 -0.98
CA TYR A 102 -7.60 -7.84 -1.44
C TYR A 102 -9.12 -8.06 -1.45
N LEU A 103 -9.58 -9.21 -1.95
CA LEU A 103 -11.00 -9.57 -1.91
C LEU A 103 -11.54 -9.68 -0.47
N LYS A 104 -10.74 -10.20 0.46
CA LYS A 104 -11.11 -10.28 1.87
C LYS A 104 -11.27 -8.90 2.50
N LEU A 105 -10.37 -7.96 2.21
CA LEU A 105 -10.49 -6.57 2.64
C LEU A 105 -11.75 -5.91 2.06
N LEU A 106 -12.03 -6.08 0.76
CA LEU A 106 -13.24 -5.52 0.16
C LEU A 106 -14.51 -6.06 0.84
N LYS A 107 -14.56 -7.37 1.13
CA LYS A 107 -15.68 -8.00 1.85
C LYS A 107 -15.81 -7.48 3.28
N GLU A 108 -14.71 -7.38 4.03
CA GLU A 108 -14.71 -6.89 5.42
C GLU A 108 -15.21 -5.45 5.51
N PHE A 109 -14.85 -4.62 4.54
CA PHE A 109 -15.27 -3.22 4.47
C PHE A 109 -16.59 -3.00 3.71
N ALA A 110 -17.28 -4.08 3.31
CA ALA A 110 -18.53 -4.05 2.56
C ALA A 110 -18.47 -3.13 1.32
N ILE A 111 -17.33 -3.18 0.60
CA ILE A 111 -17.15 -2.46 -0.66
C ILE A 111 -17.70 -3.32 -1.78
N ASP A 112 -18.65 -2.79 -2.54
CA ASP A 112 -19.14 -3.45 -3.75
C ASP A 112 -18.07 -3.43 -4.83
N TYR A 113 -17.86 -4.58 -5.47
CA TYR A 113 -16.90 -4.72 -6.55
C TYR A 113 -17.39 -5.69 -7.61
N ASN A 114 -16.87 -5.54 -8.83
CA ASN A 114 -17.09 -6.48 -9.91
C ASN A 114 -15.76 -7.18 -10.23
N GLU A 115 -15.73 -8.49 -10.02
CA GLU A 115 -14.53 -9.33 -10.21
C GLU A 115 -13.93 -9.21 -11.62
N ALA A 116 -14.76 -8.94 -12.65
CA ALA A 116 -14.29 -8.79 -14.03
C ALA A 116 -13.38 -7.57 -14.26
N TYR A 117 -13.38 -6.59 -13.34
CA TYR A 117 -12.62 -5.35 -13.46
C TYR A 117 -11.53 -5.20 -12.40
N LEU A 118 -11.46 -6.09 -11.40
CA LEU A 118 -10.64 -5.86 -10.20
C LEU A 118 -9.13 -6.02 -10.44
N PHE A 119 -8.76 -6.89 -11.39
CA PHE A 119 -7.39 -7.33 -11.60
C PHE A 119 -6.95 -7.21 -13.07
N GLN A 120 -7.60 -6.37 -13.86
CA GLN A 120 -7.25 -6.19 -15.29
C GLN A 120 -5.80 -5.73 -15.48
N ASP A 121 -5.26 -4.95 -14.52
CA ASP A 121 -3.89 -4.45 -14.56
C ASP A 121 -2.82 -5.49 -14.12
N LEU A 122 -3.24 -6.68 -13.67
CA LEU A 122 -2.35 -7.77 -13.25
C LEU A 122 -2.19 -8.88 -14.31
N GLN A 123 -2.85 -8.74 -15.46
CA GLN A 123 -2.76 -9.66 -16.61
C GLN A 123 -1.72 -9.18 -17.62
#